data_AF-A0A6J4K0P5-F1
#
_entry.id   AF-A0A6J4K0P5-F1
#
_cell.length_a   1.000
_cell.length_b   1.000
_cell.length_c   1.000
_cell.angle_alpha   90.00
_cell.angle_beta   90.00
_cell.angle_gamma   90.00
#
_symmetry.space_group_name_H-M   'P 1'
#
loop_
_entity.id
_entity.type
_entity.pdbx_description
1 polymer ?
#
loop_
_entity_poly.entity_id
_entity_poly.type
_entity_poly.pdbx_seq_one_letter_code
_entity_poly.pdbx_strand_id
1 'polypeptide(L)' 'MSTLRVPDNATTVRFSVDMSETLHRKLSMLAAKTGRKKVDIVRMLLEDGLKETDG' A
#
# COMPACT_ATOMS: atom_id res chain seq x y z
N MET A 1 5.17 -1.76 -28.03
CA MET A 1 5.44 -2.14 -26.63
C MET A 1 4.20 -1.80 -25.83
N SER A 2 3.34 -2.79 -25.61
CA SER A 2 1.97 -2.62 -25.14
C SER A 2 1.94 -2.28 -23.65
N THR A 3 1.32 -1.16 -23.32
CA THR A 3 1.02 -0.67 -21.97
C THR A 3 0.22 -1.72 -21.21
N LEU A 4 0.77 -2.21 -20.09
CA LEU A 4 0.09 -3.12 -19.17
C LEU A 4 -1.08 -2.38 -18.51
N ARG A 5 -2.25 -2.53 -19.12
CA ARG A 5 -3.54 -2.07 -18.62
C ARG A 5 -3.94 -2.98 -17.46
N VAL A 6 -3.74 -2.48 -16.23
CA VAL A 6 -4.29 -3.12 -15.02
C VAL A 6 -5.80 -2.86 -14.98
N PRO A 7 -6.62 -3.86 -14.63
CA PRO A 7 -8.05 -3.88 -14.90
C PRO A 7 -8.79 -2.77 -14.13
N ASP A 8 -9.57 -2.00 -14.88
CA ASP A 8 -10.69 -1.19 -14.43
C ASP A 8 -11.69 -2.07 -13.65
N ASN A 9 -11.67 -2.13 -12.30
CA ASN A 9 -12.78 -2.69 -11.50
C ASN A 9 -12.79 -2.40 -9.97
N ALA A 10 -12.17 -1.31 -9.54
CA ALA A 10 -12.47 -0.66 -8.27
C ALA A 10 -11.92 0.75 -8.39
N THR A 11 -12.61 1.76 -7.89
CA THR A 11 -12.10 3.13 -7.75
C THR A 11 -10.72 3.07 -7.08
N THR A 12 -9.67 2.97 -7.88
CA THR A 12 -8.32 2.79 -7.38
C THR A 12 -7.86 4.18 -7.00
N VAL A 13 -8.21 4.58 -5.79
CA VAL A 13 -7.80 5.87 -5.23
C VAL A 13 -6.28 5.83 -5.13
N ARG A 14 -5.63 6.65 -5.97
CA ARG A 14 -4.17 6.81 -5.94
C ARG A 14 -3.81 7.60 -4.70
N PHE A 15 -3.35 6.90 -3.67
CA PHE A 15 -2.86 7.51 -2.44
C PHE A 15 -1.36 7.77 -2.56
N SER A 16 -1.01 9.03 -2.87
CA SER A 16 0.37 9.50 -2.85
C SER A 16 0.66 10.12 -1.49
N VAL A 17 1.38 9.38 -0.65
CA VAL A 17 1.82 9.86 0.66
C VAL A 17 3.29 10.20 0.60
N ASP A 18 3.63 11.40 1.04
CA ASP A 18 5.00 11.73 1.36
C ASP A 18 5.37 11.05 2.69
N MET A 19 6.31 10.11 2.63
CA MET A 19 6.77 9.38 3.81
C MET A 19 8.16 9.84 4.17
N SER A 20 8.38 10.14 5.45
CA SER A 20 9.73 10.40 5.97
C SER A 20 10.63 9.17 5.76
N GLU A 21 11.93 9.38 5.51
CA GLU A 21 12.90 8.32 5.20
C GLU A 21 12.87 7.15 6.20
N THR A 22 12.64 7.46 7.49
CA THR A 22 12.52 6.47 8.56
C THR A 22 11.34 5.52 8.37
N LEU A 23 10.18 6.03 7.92
CA LEU A 23 8.98 5.24 7.62
C LEU A 23 9.18 4.41 6.35
N HIS A 24 9.74 5.02 5.30
CA HIS A 24 10.05 4.30 4.07
C HIS A 24 11.04 3.16 4.31
N ARG A 25 12.07 3.37 5.13
CA ARG A 25 13.05 2.34 5.51
C ARG A 25 12.39 1.20 6.28
N LYS A 26 11.59 1.51 7.32
CA LYS A 26 10.87 0.49 8.10
C LYS A 26 9.92 -0.33 7.21
N LEU A 27 9.17 0.33 6.33
CA LEU A 27 8.25 -0.33 5.42
C LEU A 27 8.98 -1.18 4.37
N SER A 28 10.13 -0.71 3.87
CA SER A 28 10.98 -1.48 2.97
C SER A 28 11.60 -2.70 3.64
N MET A 29 12.02 -2.58 4.90
CA MET A 29 12.51 -3.72 5.69
C MET A 29 11.39 -4.72 5.98
N LEU A 30 10.18 -4.25 6.24
CA LEU A 30 9.02 -5.11 6.47
C LEU A 30 8.61 -5.83 5.18
N ALA A 31 8.60 -5.14 4.04
CA ALA A 31 8.40 -5.74 2.72
C ALA A 31 9.43 -6.84 2.42
N ALA A 32 10.70 -6.60 2.72
CA ALA A 32 11.76 -7.59 2.54
C ALA A 32 11.60 -8.80 3.47
N LYS A 33 11.16 -8.60 4.72
CA LYS A 33 10.96 -9.68 5.70
C LYS A 33 9.75 -10.55 5.40
N THR A 34 8.65 -9.95 4.97
CA THR A 34 7.39 -10.67 4.71
C THR A 34 7.32 -11.21 3.28
N GLY A 35 8.24 -10.81 2.39
CA GLY A 35 8.19 -11.14 0.97
C GLY A 35 6.99 -10.52 0.23
N ARG A 36 6.30 -9.58 0.88
CA ARG A 36 5.09 -8.91 0.35
C ARG A 36 5.45 -7.57 -0.29
N LYS A 37 4.65 -7.17 -1.28
CA LYS A 37 4.81 -5.85 -1.92
C LYS A 37 4.50 -4.75 -0.91
N LYS A 38 5.21 -3.62 -0.99
CA LYS A 38 4.98 -2.44 -0.14
C LYS A 38 3.51 -2.01 -0.13
N VAL A 39 2.87 -2.02 -1.29
CA VAL A 39 1.43 -1.69 -1.46
C VAL A 39 0.49 -2.63 -0.71
N ASP A 40 0.84 -3.92 -0.60
CA ASP A 40 0.03 -4.93 0.08
C ASP A 40 0.09 -4.74 1.60
N ILE A 41 1.27 -4.40 2.11
CA ILE A 41 1.48 -4.02 3.51
C ILE A 41 0.73 -2.75 3.86
N VAL A 42 0.81 -1.71 3.02
CA VAL A 42 0.06 -0.46 3.23
C VAL A 42 -1.43 -0.74 3.23
N ARG A 43 -1.92 -1.57 2.30
CA ARG A 43 -3.33 -1.94 2.25
C ARG A 43 -3.77 -2.65 3.52
N MET A 44 -3.02 -3.64 4.00
CA MET A 44 -3.34 -4.32 5.26
C MET A 44 -3.32 -3.39 6.46
N LEU A 45 -2.31 -2.52 6.59
CA LEU A 45 -2.25 -1.56 7.69
C LEU A 45 -3.43 -0.58 7.65
N LEU A 46 -3.83 -0.17 6.44
CA LEU A 46 -4.94 0.74 6.25
C LEU A 46 -6.29 0.05 6.53
N GLU A 47 -6.47 -1.20 6.08
CA GLU A 47 -7.66 -2.02 6.37
C GLU A 47 -7.78 -2.34 7.87
N ASP A 48 -6.66 -2.61 8.55
CA ASP A 48 -6.62 -2.83 10.01
C ASP A 48 -6.91 -1.54 10.79
N GLY A 49 -6.31 -0.41 10.40
CA GLY A 49 -6.52 0.89 11.06
C GLY A 49 -7.86 1.55 10.77
N LEU A 50 -8.46 1.32 9.60
CA LEU A 50 -9.80 1.81 9.25
C LEU A 50 -10.92 0.90 9.76
N LYS A 51 -10.60 -0.25 10.35
CA LYS A 51 -11.59 -1.19 10.89
C LYS A 51 -12.49 -0.57 11.95
N GLU A 52 -12.02 0.48 12.63
CA GLU A 52 -12.75 1.19 13.68
C GLU A 52 -13.45 2.48 13.20
N THR A 53 -13.25 2.90 11.94
CA THR A 53 -13.84 4.15 11.42
C THR A 53 -15.09 3.92 10.55
N ASP A 54 -15.53 2.67 10.39
CA ASP A 54 -16.83 2.35 9.80
C ASP A 54 -17.92 2.70 10.82
N GLY A 55 -18.33 3.97 10.81
CA GLY A 55 -19.39 4.56 11.63
C GLY A 55 -20.35 5.37 10.78
#